data_AF-A0A182TJ50-F1
#
_entry.id   AF-A0A182TJ50-F1
#
_cell.length_a   1.000
_cell.length_b   1.000
_cell.length_c   1.000
_cell.angle_alpha   90.00
_cell.angle_beta   90.00
_cell.angle_gamma   90.00
#
_symmetry.space_group_name_H-M   'P 1'
#
loop_
_entity.id
_entity.type
_entity.pdbx_description
1 polymer ?
#
loop_
_entity_poly.entity_id
_entity_poly.type
_entity_poly.pdbx_seq_one_letter_code
_entity_poly.pdbx_strand_id
1 'polypeptide(L)'
;MLEIVSVEISKFSPSFASETNLRIGVDIPDFMFWFSHGHISMEIFHEHYHFEHSRLHKRSLSPSKPHQQRLESDRRVRWAKQQRARSRQKRDFRPLTKSYQLPIQLNDPKWPEMWYLNRGNGLDMNVIPAWKEGVTGKGVVVTILDDGLESDHPDLEHNYDPYASYDVNSSDNDPMPHYDLTDSNRHGTRCAGEVAATANNSKCAVGIAYGAKVGGVRMLDGDVTDIVEARSLGHNSQHIDIYSASWGPDDDGKTVDGPGELATRAFIEGVRNGRGGKGSIFIWASGNGGREHDNCNCDGYTNSIWTLSISSTSQEGQVPW
;
A
#
# COMPACT_ATOMS: atom_id res chain seq x y z
N MET A 1 9.67 -20.49 -24.82
CA MET A 1 10.58 -19.53 -25.46
C MET A 1 11.68 -19.17 -24.48
N LEU A 2 12.95 -19.33 -24.85
CA LEU A 2 14.10 -19.04 -23.99
C LEU A 2 14.76 -17.76 -24.49
N GLU A 3 14.33 -16.62 -23.98
CA GLU A 3 14.99 -15.35 -24.25
C GLU A 3 16.44 -15.38 -23.77
N ILE A 4 17.34 -14.70 -24.47
CA ILE A 4 18.64 -14.33 -23.94
C ILE A 4 18.48 -12.88 -23.54
N VAL A 5 18.25 -12.62 -22.26
CA VAL A 5 18.32 -11.27 -21.72
C VAL A 5 19.00 -11.37 -20.37
N SER A 6 19.80 -10.36 -20.05
CA SER A 6 20.42 -10.14 -18.75
C SER A 6 21.38 -11.20 -18.26
N VAL A 7 22.55 -10.73 -17.87
CA VAL A 7 23.49 -11.49 -17.07
C VAL A 7 23.52 -10.80 -15.71
N GLU A 8 23.16 -11.52 -14.66
CA GLU A 8 23.33 -11.06 -13.28
C GLU A 8 24.77 -11.37 -12.86
N ILE A 9 25.55 -10.33 -12.53
CA ILE A 9 26.96 -10.43 -12.15
C ILE A 9 27.12 -9.97 -10.71
N SER A 10 27.67 -10.83 -9.86
CA SER A 10 28.17 -10.43 -8.54
C SER A 10 29.66 -10.05 -8.61
N LYS A 11 30.00 -8.93 -7.96
CA LYS A 11 31.19 -8.06 -8.10
C LYS A 11 32.57 -8.65 -8.44
N PHE A 12 33.37 -7.80 -9.10
CA PHE A 12 34.82 -7.83 -9.31
C PHE A 12 35.68 -8.25 -8.09
N SER A 13 36.76 -8.98 -8.34
CA SER A 13 37.85 -9.20 -7.36
C SER A 13 38.85 -8.02 -7.45
N PRO A 14 39.15 -7.30 -6.36
CA PRO A 14 40.21 -6.31 -6.37
C PRO A 14 41.57 -7.05 -6.28
N SER A 15 42.35 -7.04 -7.35
CA SER A 15 43.77 -7.39 -7.27
C SER A 15 44.61 -6.17 -7.57
N PHE A 16 45.47 -5.84 -6.60
CA PHE A 16 46.44 -4.73 -6.53
C PHE A 16 45.88 -3.36 -6.13
N ALA A 17 46.01 -3.10 -4.82
CA ALA A 17 46.13 -1.75 -4.30
C ALA A 17 47.59 -1.28 -4.43
N SER A 18 47.80 -0.16 -5.11
CA SER A 18 48.82 0.81 -4.71
C SER A 18 48.32 2.21 -5.03
N GLU A 19 47.98 2.90 -3.96
CA GLU A 19 47.96 4.35 -3.77
C GLU A 19 46.84 5.21 -4.38
N THR A 20 46.29 6.03 -3.47
CA THR A 20 45.47 7.25 -3.61
C THR A 20 43.98 7.14 -3.94
N ASN A 21 43.18 7.47 -2.92
CA ASN A 21 41.74 7.73 -2.97
C ASN A 21 41.42 9.03 -3.74
N LEU A 22 40.53 8.97 -4.73
CA LEU A 22 39.46 9.97 -4.90
C LEU A 22 38.33 9.43 -5.80
N ARG A 23 37.14 9.35 -5.21
CA ARG A 23 35.84 8.98 -5.81
C ARG A 23 35.39 10.04 -6.82
N ILE A 24 35.11 9.61 -8.05
CA ILE A 24 33.96 10.03 -8.88
C ILE A 24 33.52 8.78 -9.66
N GLY A 25 32.22 8.56 -9.83
CA GLY A 25 31.65 7.34 -10.41
C GLY A 25 32.24 6.93 -11.77
N VAL A 26 32.30 5.61 -11.97
CA VAL A 26 32.81 4.90 -13.16
C VAL A 26 34.34 4.93 -13.27
N ASP A 27 35.01 4.12 -12.46
CA ASP A 27 36.44 3.87 -12.57
C ASP A 27 36.77 3.19 -13.93
N ILE A 28 37.96 3.49 -14.42
CA ILE A 28 38.47 3.17 -15.76
C ILE A 28 38.70 1.65 -16.09
N PRO A 29 38.42 0.64 -15.23
CA PRO A 29 38.33 -0.77 -15.68
C PRO A 29 37.10 -1.09 -16.58
N ASP A 30 36.09 -0.22 -16.61
CA ASP A 30 34.79 -0.57 -17.16
C ASP A 30 34.70 -0.45 -18.69
N PHE A 31 35.43 0.47 -19.33
CA PHE A 31 35.35 0.69 -20.78
C PHE A 31 35.71 -0.53 -21.61
N MET A 32 36.76 -1.25 -21.21
CA MET A 32 37.16 -2.48 -21.89
C MET A 32 36.18 -3.64 -21.62
N PHE A 33 35.52 -3.69 -20.46
CA PHE A 33 34.46 -4.66 -20.19
C PHE A 33 33.23 -4.39 -21.07
N TRP A 34 32.81 -3.11 -21.17
CA TRP A 34 31.68 -2.69 -22.00
C TRP A 34 31.86 -3.08 -23.47
N PHE A 35 33.06 -2.83 -24.00
CA PHE A 35 33.38 -3.13 -25.39
C PHE A 35 33.44 -4.63 -25.68
N SER A 36 33.82 -5.45 -24.68
CA SER A 36 33.99 -6.90 -24.84
C SER A 36 32.74 -7.73 -24.53
N HIS A 37 31.87 -7.25 -23.63
CA HIS A 37 30.76 -8.03 -23.06
C HIS A 37 29.37 -7.38 -23.13
N GLY A 38 29.23 -6.13 -23.58
CA GLY A 38 27.94 -5.40 -23.61
C GLY A 38 27.84 -4.35 -22.51
N HIS A 39 26.73 -3.62 -22.40
CA HIS A 39 26.55 -2.50 -21.45
C HIS A 39 25.57 -2.84 -20.32
N ILE A 40 25.69 -2.18 -19.16
CA ILE A 40 24.72 -2.28 -18.06
C ILE A 40 23.51 -1.47 -18.47
N SER A 41 22.35 -2.12 -18.42
CA SER A 41 21.06 -1.47 -18.61
C SER A 41 20.57 -0.87 -17.30
N MET A 42 20.81 -1.55 -16.16
CA MET A 42 20.34 -1.11 -14.83
C MET A 42 21.05 -1.86 -13.67
N GLU A 43 21.26 -1.20 -12.52
CA GLU A 43 21.57 -1.87 -11.25
C GLU A 43 20.28 -2.39 -10.61
N ILE A 44 20.22 -3.69 -10.28
CA ILE A 44 19.01 -4.31 -9.72
C ILE A 44 19.00 -4.14 -8.19
N PHE A 45 20.15 -4.37 -7.55
CA PHE A 45 20.44 -4.12 -6.14
C PHE A 45 21.96 -4.19 -5.94
N HIS A 46 22.44 -3.86 -4.74
CA HIS A 46 23.87 -3.72 -4.45
C HIS A 46 24.69 -4.91 -4.99
N GLU A 47 25.68 -4.59 -5.83
CA GLU A 47 26.59 -5.54 -6.49
C GLU A 47 25.93 -6.52 -7.49
N HIS A 48 24.71 -6.24 -7.97
CA HIS A 48 23.98 -7.05 -8.95
C HIS A 48 23.40 -6.19 -10.07
N TYR A 49 23.80 -6.51 -11.30
CA TYR A 49 23.51 -5.68 -12.46
C TYR A 49 22.77 -6.45 -13.55
N HIS A 50 21.98 -5.73 -14.34
CA HIS A 50 21.36 -6.22 -15.57
C HIS A 50 22.18 -5.74 -16.79
N PHE A 51 22.61 -6.69 -17.62
CA PHE A 51 23.42 -6.43 -18.82
C PHE A 51 22.67 -6.67 -20.13
N GLU A 52 22.88 -5.78 -21.10
CA GLU A 52 22.40 -5.90 -22.47
C GLU A 52 23.54 -5.81 -23.49
N HIS A 53 23.55 -6.71 -24.48
CA HIS A 53 24.56 -6.74 -25.53
C HIS A 53 23.91 -6.43 -26.88
N SER A 54 24.40 -5.41 -27.59
CA SER A 54 23.81 -4.90 -28.85
C SER A 54 23.70 -5.94 -29.97
N ARG A 55 24.59 -6.94 -29.99
CA ARG A 55 24.55 -8.07 -30.96
C ARG A 55 23.66 -9.26 -30.53
N LEU A 56 23.02 -9.19 -29.37
CA LEU A 56 22.08 -10.23 -28.92
C LEU A 56 20.65 -9.75 -29.12
N HIS A 57 19.81 -10.63 -29.66
CA HIS A 57 18.38 -10.35 -29.75
C HIS A 57 17.75 -10.36 -28.36
N LYS A 58 16.88 -9.38 -28.12
CA LYS A 58 16.06 -9.29 -26.90
C LYS A 58 15.22 -10.56 -26.65
N ARG A 59 14.92 -11.35 -27.69
CA ARG A 59 14.22 -12.64 -27.57
C ARG A 59 14.88 -13.68 -28.48
N SER A 60 15.03 -14.90 -27.98
CA SER A 60 15.60 -16.03 -28.71
C SER A 60 14.83 -17.31 -28.35
N LEU A 61 15.05 -18.36 -29.14
CA LEU A 61 14.61 -19.73 -28.82
C LEU A 61 15.76 -20.59 -28.29
N SER A 62 17.00 -20.12 -28.44
CA SER A 62 18.22 -20.84 -28.07
C SER A 62 19.15 -19.94 -27.26
N PRO A 63 19.82 -20.50 -26.23
CA PRO A 63 20.75 -19.73 -25.39
C PRO A 63 22.05 -19.40 -26.15
N SER A 64 22.61 -18.22 -25.88
CA SER A 64 23.89 -17.81 -26.48
C SER A 64 25.05 -18.38 -25.66
N LYS A 65 25.38 -19.65 -25.90
CA LYS A 65 26.53 -20.31 -25.27
C LYS A 65 27.85 -19.52 -25.43
N PRO A 66 28.18 -18.95 -26.61
CA PRO A 66 29.45 -18.23 -26.78
C PRO A 66 29.57 -16.94 -25.96
N HIS A 67 28.46 -16.26 -25.65
CA HIS A 67 28.49 -15.07 -24.79
C HIS A 67 28.52 -15.45 -23.31
N GLN A 68 27.76 -16.48 -22.92
CA GLN A 68 27.80 -17.03 -21.56
C GLN A 68 29.20 -17.49 -21.17
N GLN A 69 29.86 -18.27 -22.03
CA GLN A 69 31.21 -18.77 -21.77
C GLN A 69 32.25 -17.65 -21.67
N ARG A 70 32.09 -16.57 -22.46
CA ARG A 70 32.96 -15.39 -22.36
C ARG A 70 32.81 -14.69 -21.01
N LEU A 71 31.58 -14.52 -20.54
CA LEU A 71 31.31 -13.96 -19.22
C LEU A 71 31.79 -14.86 -18.09
N GLU A 72 31.55 -16.16 -18.16
CA GLU A 72 32.00 -17.14 -17.15
C GLU A 72 33.53 -17.29 -17.08
N SER A 73 34.25 -16.98 -18.16
CA SER A 73 35.72 -17.06 -18.21
C SER A 73 36.41 -15.74 -17.85
N ASP A 74 35.67 -14.63 -17.78
CA ASP A 74 36.23 -13.35 -17.32
C ASP A 74 36.35 -13.37 -15.79
N ARG A 75 37.59 -13.23 -15.29
CA ARG A 75 37.91 -13.27 -13.85
C ARG A 75 37.21 -12.19 -13.02
N ARG A 76 36.66 -11.17 -13.67
CA ARG A 76 35.90 -10.08 -13.06
C ARG A 76 34.45 -10.45 -12.75
N VAL A 77 33.94 -11.51 -13.37
CA VAL A 77 32.56 -11.97 -13.27
C VAL A 77 32.53 -13.17 -12.32
N ARG A 78 31.97 -13.01 -11.11
CA ARG A 78 31.85 -14.15 -10.17
C ARG A 78 30.84 -15.18 -10.65
N TRP A 79 29.78 -14.70 -11.29
CA TRP A 79 28.70 -15.52 -11.80
C TRP A 79 27.97 -14.78 -12.92
N ALA A 80 27.38 -15.54 -13.83
CA ALA A 80 26.63 -15.04 -14.97
C ALA A 80 25.49 -16.00 -15.27
N LYS A 81 24.30 -15.49 -15.60
CA LYS A 81 23.19 -16.34 -16.04
C LYS A 81 22.26 -15.65 -17.00
N GLN A 82 22.02 -16.30 -18.14
CA GLN A 82 20.95 -15.90 -19.09
C GLN A 82 19.56 -16.05 -18.46
N GLN A 83 18.80 -14.96 -18.43
CA GLN A 83 17.44 -14.96 -17.92
C GLN A 83 16.48 -15.63 -18.90
N ARG A 84 15.55 -16.41 -18.36
CA ARG A 84 14.50 -17.07 -19.14
C ARG A 84 13.19 -16.33 -18.91
N ALA A 85 12.61 -15.77 -19.96
CA ALA A 85 11.26 -15.24 -19.89
C ALA A 85 10.29 -16.34 -19.43
N ARG A 86 9.66 -16.10 -18.29
CA ARG A 86 8.63 -16.99 -17.76
C ARG A 86 7.29 -16.54 -18.32
N SER A 87 6.52 -17.46 -18.87
CA SER A 87 5.11 -17.19 -19.14
C SER A 87 4.42 -16.94 -17.80
N ARG A 88 3.86 -15.75 -17.67
CA ARG A 88 3.02 -15.34 -16.55
C ARG A 88 1.68 -14.98 -17.16
N GLN A 89 0.65 -15.73 -16.83
CA GLN A 89 -0.71 -15.29 -17.11
C GLN A 89 -1.12 -14.35 -15.97
N LYS A 90 -1.74 -13.21 -16.33
CA LYS A 90 -2.53 -12.45 -15.36
C LYS A 90 -3.57 -13.45 -14.81
N ARG A 91 -3.75 -13.50 -13.49
CA ARG A 91 -4.85 -14.28 -12.91
C ARG A 91 -6.13 -13.55 -13.27
N ASP A 92 -6.61 -13.74 -14.49
CA ASP A 92 -7.91 -13.25 -14.90
C ASP A 92 -8.95 -14.07 -14.14
N PHE A 93 -9.86 -13.34 -13.50
CA PHE A 93 -11.02 -13.85 -12.80
C PHE A 93 -11.74 -14.86 -13.70
N ARG A 94 -11.74 -16.14 -13.33
CA ARG A 94 -12.60 -17.13 -14.00
C ARG A 94 -14.04 -16.76 -13.63
N PRO A 95 -14.91 -16.41 -14.59
CA PRO A 95 -16.31 -16.26 -14.27
C PRO A 95 -16.79 -17.65 -13.86
N LEU A 96 -17.18 -17.80 -12.60
CA LEU A 96 -17.95 -18.96 -12.17
C LEU A 96 -19.24 -18.96 -12.97
N THR A 97 -19.27 -19.75 -14.03
CA THR A 97 -20.50 -20.05 -14.75
C THR A 97 -21.40 -20.86 -13.83
N LYS A 98 -22.56 -20.27 -13.56
CA LYS A 98 -23.67 -20.72 -12.70
C LYS A 98 -23.46 -20.55 -11.20
N SER A 99 -24.18 -19.59 -10.64
CA SER A 99 -24.93 -19.84 -9.42
C SER A 99 -26.33 -19.28 -9.59
N TYR A 100 -27.33 -20.12 -9.33
CA TYR A 100 -28.64 -19.65 -8.91
C TYR A 100 -28.39 -18.91 -7.59
N GLN A 101 -28.32 -17.58 -7.62
CA GLN A 101 -27.97 -16.76 -6.48
C GLN A 101 -29.24 -16.25 -5.82
N LEU A 102 -29.54 -16.75 -4.62
CA LEU A 102 -30.36 -15.97 -3.70
C LEU A 102 -29.58 -14.66 -3.40
N PRO A 103 -30.22 -13.49 -3.50
CA PRO A 103 -29.59 -12.23 -3.12
C PRO A 103 -29.25 -12.29 -1.62
N ILE A 104 -28.06 -11.81 -1.24
CA ILE A 104 -27.86 -11.41 0.16
C ILE A 104 -28.82 -10.24 0.35
N GLN A 105 -29.91 -10.48 1.08
CA GLN A 105 -30.88 -9.46 1.41
C GLN A 105 -30.63 -9.04 2.84
N LEU A 106 -29.87 -7.96 2.99
CA LEU A 106 -29.67 -7.31 4.27
C LEU A 106 -30.91 -6.50 4.64
N ASN A 107 -31.25 -6.46 5.93
CA ASN A 107 -32.40 -5.67 6.42
C ASN A 107 -32.04 -4.19 6.69
N ASP A 108 -30.79 -3.81 6.47
CA ASP A 108 -30.27 -2.46 6.71
C ASP A 108 -30.92 -1.46 5.73
N PRO A 109 -31.57 -0.38 6.20
CA PRO A 109 -32.40 0.49 5.36
C PRO A 109 -31.66 1.15 4.19
N LYS A 110 -30.36 1.43 4.33
CA LYS A 110 -29.53 2.04 3.28
C LYS A 110 -28.90 1.02 2.34
N TRP A 111 -29.01 -0.29 2.61
CA TRP A 111 -28.47 -1.30 1.70
C TRP A 111 -28.85 -1.05 0.23
N PRO A 112 -30.10 -0.76 -0.15
CA PRO A 112 -30.45 -0.49 -1.55
C PRO A 112 -29.75 0.73 -2.17
N GLU A 113 -29.27 1.68 -1.36
CA GLU A 113 -28.57 2.90 -1.80
C GLU A 113 -27.04 2.69 -1.93
N MET A 114 -26.50 1.60 -1.38
CA MET A 114 -25.05 1.30 -1.34
C MET A 114 -24.55 0.70 -2.66
N TRP A 115 -24.67 1.49 -3.73
CA TRP A 115 -24.31 1.10 -5.10
C TRP A 115 -22.89 0.56 -5.23
N TYR A 116 -21.96 1.05 -4.41
CA TYR A 116 -20.55 0.62 -4.39
C TYR A 116 -20.35 -0.81 -3.86
N LEU A 117 -21.34 -1.41 -3.18
CA LEU A 117 -21.30 -2.80 -2.71
C LEU A 117 -22.19 -3.75 -3.52
N ASN A 118 -23.31 -3.28 -4.06
CA ASN A 118 -24.38 -4.18 -4.51
C ASN A 118 -25.01 -3.88 -5.88
N ARG A 119 -24.50 -2.90 -6.63
CA ARG A 119 -25.05 -2.54 -7.94
C ARG A 119 -24.94 -3.68 -8.96
N GLY A 120 -23.88 -4.47 -8.90
CA GLY A 120 -23.50 -5.45 -9.90
C GLY A 120 -22.88 -4.84 -11.16
N ASN A 121 -22.82 -5.66 -12.22
CA ASN A 121 -22.31 -5.29 -13.55
C ASN A 121 -20.87 -4.75 -13.60
N GLY A 122 -20.05 -5.07 -12.59
CA GLY A 122 -18.64 -4.69 -12.53
C GLY A 122 -18.37 -3.22 -12.18
N LEU A 123 -19.40 -2.50 -11.70
CA LEU A 123 -19.28 -1.11 -11.22
C LEU A 123 -19.55 -1.03 -9.70
N ASP A 124 -19.12 -2.07 -8.99
CA ASP A 124 -19.09 -2.18 -7.53
C ASP A 124 -17.77 -2.86 -7.09
N MET A 125 -17.55 -2.96 -5.78
CA MET A 125 -16.37 -3.62 -5.21
C MET A 125 -16.42 -5.16 -5.24
N ASN A 126 -17.49 -5.76 -5.78
CA ASN A 126 -17.67 -7.21 -5.88
C ASN A 126 -17.48 -7.95 -4.53
N VAL A 127 -18.05 -7.40 -3.45
CA VAL A 127 -17.91 -7.93 -2.08
C VAL A 127 -18.84 -9.12 -1.80
N ILE A 128 -19.99 -9.19 -2.48
CA ILE A 128 -21.02 -10.20 -2.24
C ILE A 128 -20.50 -11.64 -2.36
N PRO A 129 -19.68 -12.02 -3.37
CA PRO A 129 -19.09 -13.35 -3.42
C PRO A 129 -18.23 -13.70 -2.19
N ALA A 130 -17.44 -12.77 -1.67
CA ALA A 130 -16.63 -12.99 -0.47
C ALA A 130 -17.53 -13.24 0.76
N TRP A 131 -18.61 -12.46 0.91
CA TRP A 131 -19.58 -12.68 1.98
C TRP A 131 -20.31 -14.04 1.87
N LYS A 132 -20.60 -14.51 0.65
CA LYS A 132 -21.17 -15.85 0.42
C LYS A 132 -20.23 -16.98 0.81
N GLU A 133 -18.92 -16.73 0.78
CA GLU A 133 -17.89 -17.64 1.29
C GLU A 133 -17.68 -17.51 2.81
N GLY A 134 -18.44 -16.65 3.49
CA GLY A 134 -18.32 -16.40 4.93
C GLY A 134 -17.16 -15.48 5.31
N VAL A 135 -16.57 -14.76 4.35
CA VAL A 135 -15.48 -13.81 4.60
C VAL A 135 -16.07 -12.44 4.91
N THR A 136 -16.17 -12.11 6.20
CA THR A 136 -16.81 -10.87 6.68
C THR A 136 -15.86 -9.92 7.41
N GLY A 137 -14.57 -10.25 7.44
CA GLY A 137 -13.57 -9.53 8.25
C GLY A 137 -13.43 -10.04 9.69
N LYS A 138 -14.16 -11.09 10.08
CA LYS A 138 -14.08 -11.66 11.43
C LYS A 138 -12.64 -11.97 11.86
N GLY A 139 -12.25 -11.41 13.01
CA GLY A 139 -10.92 -11.58 13.60
C GLY A 139 -9.87 -10.59 13.09
N VAL A 140 -10.25 -9.65 12.22
CA VAL A 140 -9.41 -8.51 11.81
C VAL A 140 -9.77 -7.29 12.65
N VAL A 141 -8.76 -6.52 13.06
CA VAL A 141 -8.93 -5.27 13.80
C VAL A 141 -8.45 -4.09 12.94
N VAL A 142 -9.33 -3.12 12.72
CA VAL A 142 -9.03 -1.90 11.95
C VAL A 142 -9.10 -0.68 12.88
N THR A 143 -8.23 0.29 12.68
CA THR A 143 -8.36 1.60 13.34
C THR A 143 -8.43 2.73 12.32
N ILE A 144 -9.26 3.73 12.61
CA ILE A 144 -9.42 4.95 11.83
C ILE A 144 -8.61 6.06 12.52
N LEU A 145 -7.57 6.56 11.87
CA LEU A 145 -6.73 7.64 12.39
C LEU A 145 -7.27 8.98 11.91
N ASP A 146 -8.08 9.67 12.72
CA ASP A 146 -8.90 10.78 12.24
C ASP A 146 -9.34 11.74 13.38
N ASP A 147 -10.51 12.37 13.25
CA ASP A 147 -11.14 13.32 14.16
C ASP A 147 -11.91 12.69 15.34
N GLY A 148 -11.97 11.36 15.39
CA GLY A 148 -12.64 10.59 16.44
C GLY A 148 -13.54 9.49 15.89
N LEU A 149 -14.14 8.72 16.81
CA LEU A 149 -15.10 7.68 16.48
C LEU A 149 -16.20 7.66 17.54
N GLU A 150 -17.44 7.86 17.12
CA GLU A 150 -18.63 7.76 17.96
C GLU A 150 -18.85 6.29 18.37
N SER A 151 -18.21 5.90 19.48
CA SER A 151 -18.10 4.50 19.90
C SER A 151 -19.44 3.86 20.29
N ASP A 152 -20.41 4.68 20.67
CA ASP A 152 -21.79 4.30 20.98
C ASP A 152 -22.74 4.48 19.79
N HIS A 153 -22.23 4.78 18.58
CA HIS A 153 -23.07 4.87 17.39
C HIS A 153 -23.81 3.53 17.20
N PRO A 154 -25.15 3.55 17.02
CA PRO A 154 -25.98 2.35 16.98
C PRO A 154 -25.56 1.29 15.94
N ASP A 155 -24.83 1.70 14.90
CA ASP A 155 -24.33 0.83 13.84
C ASP A 155 -22.87 0.36 14.05
N LEU A 156 -22.16 0.93 15.02
CA LEU A 156 -20.75 0.64 15.33
C LEU A 156 -20.56 -0.03 16.69
N GLU A 157 -21.42 0.22 17.67
CA GLU A 157 -21.28 -0.22 19.08
C GLU A 157 -20.91 -1.71 19.24
N HIS A 158 -21.42 -2.58 18.38
CA HIS A 158 -21.15 -4.02 18.42
C HIS A 158 -19.76 -4.41 17.88
N ASN A 159 -19.26 -3.64 16.92
CA ASN A 159 -17.97 -3.83 16.28
C ASN A 159 -16.87 -2.93 16.86
N TYR A 160 -17.22 -1.98 17.72
CA TYR A 160 -16.25 -1.15 18.43
C TYR A 160 -15.25 -1.99 19.22
N ASP A 161 -13.99 -1.54 19.21
CA ASP A 161 -12.88 -2.12 19.95
C ASP A 161 -12.06 -1.03 20.67
N PRO A 162 -12.12 -0.98 22.01
CA PRO A 162 -11.38 0.02 22.79
C PRO A 162 -9.85 -0.19 22.70
N TYR A 163 -9.36 -1.38 22.39
CA TYR A 163 -7.91 -1.61 22.22
C TYR A 163 -7.38 -1.16 20.85
N ALA A 164 -8.29 -0.85 19.92
CA ALA A 164 -7.98 -0.21 18.66
C ALA A 164 -8.20 1.31 18.69
N SER A 165 -8.41 1.87 19.88
CA SER A 165 -8.88 3.25 20.05
C SER A 165 -8.09 4.02 21.10
N TYR A 166 -7.93 5.32 20.85
CA TYR A 166 -7.23 6.24 21.77
C TYR A 166 -7.51 7.70 21.39
N ASP A 167 -7.54 8.62 22.35
CA ASP A 167 -7.53 10.05 22.09
C ASP A 167 -6.12 10.60 22.33
N VAL A 168 -5.41 10.93 21.25
CA VAL A 168 -4.07 11.53 21.32
C VAL A 168 -4.16 13.02 21.65
N ASN A 169 -5.22 13.72 21.21
CA ASN A 169 -5.44 15.14 21.49
C ASN A 169 -5.65 15.38 23.00
N SER A 170 -6.44 14.55 23.67
CA SER A 170 -6.73 14.66 25.11
C SER A 170 -5.89 13.73 25.99
N SER A 171 -5.14 12.80 25.37
CA SER A 171 -4.30 11.80 26.04
C SER A 171 -5.07 10.87 26.99
N ASP A 172 -6.18 10.31 26.51
CA ASP A 172 -6.98 9.30 27.21
C ASP A 172 -7.47 8.19 26.25
N ASN A 173 -8.28 7.25 26.75
CA ASN A 173 -8.73 6.08 25.99
C ASN A 173 -10.09 6.27 25.31
N ASP A 174 -10.67 7.47 25.35
CA ASP A 174 -12.00 7.76 24.83
C ASP A 174 -11.92 8.50 23.49
N PRO A 175 -12.08 7.82 22.35
CA PRO A 175 -11.95 8.43 21.03
C PRO A 175 -13.19 9.24 20.62
N MET A 176 -14.16 9.47 21.51
CA MET A 176 -15.39 10.16 21.18
C MET A 176 -15.12 11.51 20.52
N PRO A 177 -15.80 11.82 19.40
CA PRO A 177 -15.64 13.10 18.74
C PRO A 177 -16.21 14.22 19.61
N HIS A 178 -15.58 15.40 19.58
CA HIS A 178 -16.19 16.58 20.16
C HIS A 178 -17.28 17.12 19.23
N TYR A 179 -18.53 17.14 19.72
CA TYR A 179 -19.63 17.76 19.01
C TYR A 179 -19.55 19.28 19.09
N ASP A 180 -19.40 19.93 17.94
CA ASP A 180 -19.50 21.37 17.80
C ASP A 180 -20.74 21.77 16.97
N LEU A 181 -20.97 23.09 16.84
CA LEU A 181 -22.11 23.62 16.11
C LEU A 181 -22.05 23.36 14.60
N THR A 182 -20.87 23.02 14.08
CA THR A 182 -20.63 22.80 12.64
C THR A 182 -20.54 21.34 12.25
N ASP A 183 -20.61 20.42 13.22
CA ASP A 183 -20.43 18.99 13.01
C ASP A 183 -19.08 18.72 12.30
N SER A 184 -18.00 19.34 12.81
CA SER A 184 -16.67 19.25 12.20
C SER A 184 -16.04 17.86 12.37
N ASN A 185 -16.17 17.26 13.56
CA ASN A 185 -15.56 15.98 13.95
C ASN A 185 -16.45 14.77 13.62
N ARG A 186 -16.83 14.64 12.34
CA ARG A 186 -17.74 13.59 11.85
C ARG A 186 -17.06 12.59 10.92
N HIS A 187 -15.84 12.89 10.49
CA HIS A 187 -15.18 12.21 9.39
C HIS A 187 -14.79 10.78 9.78
N GLY A 188 -14.15 10.60 10.93
CA GLY A 188 -13.74 9.29 11.42
C GLY A 188 -14.89 8.31 11.65
N THR A 189 -16.01 8.77 12.25
CA THR A 189 -17.22 7.95 12.42
C THR A 189 -17.80 7.47 11.08
N ARG A 190 -17.78 8.32 10.04
CA ARG A 190 -18.24 7.93 8.69
C ARG A 190 -17.33 6.87 8.09
N CYS A 191 -16.01 7.08 8.14
CA CYS A 191 -15.03 6.11 7.64
C CYS A 191 -15.12 4.77 8.39
N ALA A 192 -15.34 4.78 9.71
CA ALA A 192 -15.54 3.57 10.50
C ALA A 192 -16.78 2.78 10.04
N GLY A 193 -17.87 3.48 9.69
CA GLY A 193 -19.08 2.89 9.13
C GLY A 193 -18.84 2.15 7.81
N GLU A 194 -18.06 2.75 6.90
CA GLU A 194 -17.70 2.11 5.63
C GLU A 194 -16.94 0.79 5.83
N VAL A 195 -16.10 0.72 6.86
CA VAL A 195 -15.32 -0.48 7.19
C VAL A 195 -16.18 -1.53 7.90
N ALA A 196 -16.85 -1.17 8.99
CA ALA A 196 -17.38 -2.15 9.95
C ALA A 196 -18.76 -1.78 10.54
N ALA A 197 -19.60 -1.00 9.86
CA ALA A 197 -21.01 -0.90 10.23
C ALA A 197 -21.66 -2.29 10.31
N THR A 198 -22.52 -2.48 11.30
CA THR A 198 -23.06 -3.79 11.68
C THR A 198 -24.11 -4.23 10.67
N ALA A 199 -23.89 -5.37 10.01
CA ALA A 199 -24.89 -5.91 9.08
C ALA A 199 -26.12 -6.47 9.81
N ASN A 200 -27.27 -6.40 9.14
CA ASN A 200 -28.53 -7.02 9.54
C ASN A 200 -29.12 -6.53 10.87
N ASN A 201 -28.85 -5.28 11.27
CA ASN A 201 -29.34 -4.73 12.53
C ASN A 201 -30.57 -3.80 12.37
N SER A 202 -31.11 -3.68 11.14
CA SER A 202 -32.19 -2.76 10.76
C SER A 202 -31.84 -1.27 10.94
N LYS A 203 -30.55 -0.92 11.02
CA LYS A 203 -30.05 0.45 11.14
C LYS A 203 -29.22 0.77 9.90
N CYS A 204 -29.10 2.08 9.64
CA CYS A 204 -28.34 2.70 8.55
C CYS A 204 -27.83 1.75 7.44
N ALA A 205 -26.55 1.36 7.49
CA ALA A 205 -25.79 0.80 6.37
C ALA A 205 -25.10 -0.52 6.77
N VAL A 206 -24.14 -0.98 5.96
CA VAL A 206 -23.33 -2.16 6.26
C VAL A 206 -21.86 -1.90 5.94
N GLY A 207 -20.95 -2.31 6.82
CA GLY A 207 -19.52 -2.21 6.55
C GLY A 207 -19.07 -3.26 5.54
N ILE A 208 -18.05 -2.96 4.73
CA ILE A 208 -17.42 -3.94 3.82
C ILE A 208 -17.00 -5.20 4.60
N ALA A 209 -16.45 -4.98 5.80
CA ALA A 209 -15.99 -5.97 6.75
C ALA A 209 -16.85 -5.92 8.03
N TYR A 210 -18.18 -6.06 7.90
CA TYR A 210 -19.14 -5.98 8.99
C TYR A 210 -18.96 -6.99 10.15
N GLY A 211 -18.04 -7.96 10.02
CA GLY A 211 -17.63 -8.87 11.10
C GLY A 211 -16.29 -8.52 11.75
N ALA A 212 -15.58 -7.51 11.24
CA ALA A 212 -14.34 -7.01 11.81
C ALA A 212 -14.58 -6.19 13.08
N LYS A 213 -13.50 -5.95 13.82
CA LYS A 213 -13.47 -4.96 14.90
C LYS A 213 -12.93 -3.64 14.36
N VAL A 214 -13.48 -2.53 14.86
CA VAL A 214 -13.09 -1.17 14.48
C VAL A 214 -12.86 -0.30 15.71
N GLY A 215 -11.78 0.46 15.70
CA GLY A 215 -11.52 1.51 16.67
C GLY A 215 -11.21 2.84 15.98
N GLY A 216 -11.03 3.88 16.78
CA GLY A 216 -10.70 5.22 16.30
C GLY A 216 -9.57 5.82 17.12
N VAL A 217 -8.60 6.43 16.45
CA VAL A 217 -7.60 7.28 17.09
C VAL A 217 -7.94 8.73 16.77
N ARG A 218 -8.38 9.47 17.79
CA ARG A 218 -8.65 10.91 17.68
C ARG A 218 -7.33 11.66 17.75
N MET A 219 -6.94 12.25 16.63
CA MET A 219 -5.65 12.95 16.47
C MET A 219 -5.73 14.23 15.62
N LEU A 220 -6.80 14.42 14.84
CA LEU A 220 -7.00 15.61 13.99
C LEU A 220 -7.79 16.75 14.64
N ASP A 221 -8.35 16.55 15.83
CA ASP A 221 -9.14 17.56 16.56
C ASP A 221 -8.24 18.41 17.47
N GLY A 222 -7.18 18.98 16.89
CA GLY A 222 -6.16 19.79 17.57
C GLY A 222 -4.87 19.93 16.77
N ASP A 223 -3.82 20.48 17.38
CA ASP A 223 -2.51 20.65 16.73
C ASP A 223 -1.89 19.28 16.39
N VAL A 224 -1.68 19.04 15.09
CA VAL A 224 -1.02 17.83 14.60
C VAL A 224 0.49 18.08 14.53
N THR A 225 1.25 17.29 15.27
CA THR A 225 2.73 17.35 15.30
C THR A 225 3.31 15.98 14.99
N ASP A 226 4.59 15.91 14.61
CA ASP A 226 5.29 14.64 14.31
C ASP A 226 5.15 13.58 15.43
N ILE A 227 5.13 14.00 16.71
CA ILE A 227 4.92 13.07 17.82
C ILE A 227 3.47 12.58 17.93
N VAL A 228 2.49 13.42 17.59
CA VAL A 228 1.07 13.04 17.54
C VAL A 228 0.86 12.00 16.45
N GLU A 229 1.37 12.27 15.24
CA GLU A 229 1.33 11.33 14.12
C GLU A 229 2.03 10.00 14.45
N ALA A 230 3.24 10.05 15.00
CA ALA A 230 3.99 8.85 15.36
C ALA A 230 3.29 8.00 16.43
N ARG A 231 2.66 8.63 17.43
CA ARG A 231 1.87 7.94 18.46
C ARG A 231 0.65 7.27 17.85
N SER A 232 -0.07 7.96 16.96
CA SER A 232 -1.24 7.43 16.27
C SER A 232 -0.88 6.23 15.39
N LEU A 233 0.16 6.36 14.55
CA LEU A 233 0.66 5.30 13.68
C LEU A 233 1.20 4.08 14.44
N GLY A 234 1.80 4.32 15.60
CA GLY A 234 2.38 3.28 16.45
C GLY A 234 1.41 2.64 17.44
N HIS A 235 0.18 3.16 17.57
CA HIS A 235 -0.77 2.74 18.59
C HIS A 235 -1.10 1.24 18.45
N ASN A 236 -0.87 0.47 19.51
CA ASN A 236 -1.24 -0.95 19.64
C ASN A 236 -0.98 -1.83 18.40
N SER A 237 0.18 -1.67 17.76
CA SER A 237 0.55 -2.36 16.50
C SER A 237 0.62 -3.89 16.56
N GLN A 238 0.54 -4.50 17.74
CA GLN A 238 0.42 -5.95 17.88
C GLN A 238 -1.04 -6.44 17.87
N HIS A 239 -1.98 -5.55 18.18
CA HIS A 239 -3.41 -5.82 18.23
C HIS A 239 -4.10 -5.37 16.93
N ILE A 240 -3.76 -4.18 16.45
CA ILE A 240 -4.35 -3.58 15.25
C ILE A 240 -3.70 -4.17 14.00
N ASP A 241 -4.53 -4.61 13.05
CA ASP A 241 -4.06 -5.14 11.77
C ASP A 241 -3.88 -4.04 10.72
N ILE A 242 -4.88 -3.15 10.64
CA ILE A 242 -5.02 -2.18 9.55
C ILE A 242 -5.25 -0.80 10.14
N TYR A 243 -4.52 0.18 9.62
CA TYR A 243 -4.65 1.59 9.93
C TYR A 243 -5.17 2.30 8.69
N SER A 244 -6.27 3.03 8.81
CA SER A 244 -6.85 3.82 7.73
C SER A 244 -6.70 5.30 8.04
N ALA A 245 -6.15 6.05 7.10
CA ALA A 245 -5.95 7.49 7.23
C ALA A 245 -6.22 8.20 5.90
N SER A 246 -6.68 9.45 6.00
CA SER A 246 -6.99 10.30 4.85
C SER A 246 -6.60 11.76 5.08
N TRP A 247 -5.54 11.94 5.87
CA TRP A 247 -4.91 13.23 6.15
C TRP A 247 -3.51 13.27 5.53
N GLY A 248 -2.96 14.47 5.40
CA GLY A 248 -1.67 14.73 4.77
C GLY A 248 -1.43 16.24 4.71
N PRO A 249 -0.44 16.69 3.91
CA PRO A 249 -0.25 18.10 3.63
C PRO A 249 -1.48 18.72 2.94
N ASP A 250 -1.54 20.05 2.91
CA ASP A 250 -2.62 20.76 2.22
C ASP A 250 -2.65 20.40 0.72
N ASP A 251 -3.83 19.97 0.26
CA ASP A 251 -4.15 19.62 -1.15
C ASP A 251 -4.26 20.86 -2.06
N ASP A 252 -3.36 21.83 -1.94
CA ASP A 252 -3.44 23.16 -2.58
C ASP A 252 -2.67 23.29 -3.92
N GLY A 253 -2.05 22.18 -4.35
CA GLY A 253 -1.23 22.10 -5.57
C GLY A 253 0.13 22.79 -5.48
N LYS A 254 0.55 23.22 -4.28
CA LYS A 254 1.78 24.00 -4.05
C LYS A 254 2.62 23.46 -2.89
N THR A 255 2.02 22.66 -2.03
CA THR A 255 2.67 22.09 -0.85
C THR A 255 3.45 20.82 -1.21
N VAL A 256 4.66 20.70 -0.65
CA VAL A 256 5.47 19.49 -0.71
C VAL A 256 5.94 19.20 0.70
N ASP A 257 5.36 18.18 1.32
CA ASP A 257 5.66 17.81 2.69
C ASP A 257 5.36 16.33 2.94
N GLY A 258 5.69 15.81 4.12
CA GLY A 258 5.48 14.41 4.45
C GLY A 258 5.77 14.09 5.91
N PRO A 259 5.88 12.80 6.27
CA PRO A 259 6.10 12.41 7.65
C PRO A 259 7.43 12.95 8.19
N GLY A 260 7.38 13.48 9.42
CA GLY A 260 8.55 13.84 10.19
C GLY A 260 9.39 12.61 10.59
N GLU A 261 10.45 12.83 11.37
CA GLU A 261 11.38 11.76 11.75
C GLU A 261 10.68 10.67 12.58
N LEU A 262 9.80 11.07 13.50
CA LEU A 262 9.12 10.14 14.39
C LEU A 262 8.02 9.39 13.65
N ALA A 263 7.22 10.06 12.83
CA ALA A 263 6.19 9.43 12.00
C ALA A 263 6.82 8.43 11.01
N THR A 264 7.93 8.81 10.38
CA THR A 264 8.72 7.91 9.51
C THR A 264 9.19 6.67 10.28
N ARG A 265 9.70 6.84 11.50
CA ARG A 265 10.09 5.70 12.35
C ARG A 265 8.89 4.83 12.72
N ALA A 266 7.74 5.44 13.02
CA ALA A 266 6.52 4.70 13.35
C ALA A 266 6.05 3.83 12.18
N PHE A 267 6.11 4.33 10.93
CA PHE A 267 5.86 3.51 9.75
C PHE A 267 6.82 2.33 9.66
N ILE A 268 8.13 2.57 9.77
CA ILE A 268 9.17 1.54 9.69
C ILE A 268 8.97 0.46 10.75
N GLU A 269 8.72 0.87 12.00
CA GLU A 269 8.47 -0.06 13.10
C GLU A 269 7.15 -0.83 12.91
N GLY A 270 6.09 -0.15 12.46
CA GLY A 270 4.82 -0.76 12.13
C GLY A 270 4.96 -1.87 11.08
N VAL A 271 5.58 -1.58 9.93
CA VAL A 271 5.72 -2.58 8.85
C VAL A 271 6.72 -3.69 9.17
N ARG A 272 7.67 -3.48 10.09
CA ARG A 272 8.65 -4.50 10.49
C ARG A 272 8.16 -5.39 11.61
N ASN A 273 7.53 -4.80 12.61
CA ASN A 273 7.29 -5.45 13.90
C ASN A 273 5.79 -5.61 14.19
N GLY A 274 4.91 -4.83 13.56
CA GLY A 274 3.46 -4.92 13.72
C GLY A 274 2.92 -6.32 13.43
N ARG A 275 1.83 -6.68 14.08
CA ARG A 275 1.10 -7.95 13.91
C ARG A 275 1.98 -9.18 14.08
N GLY A 276 2.83 -9.16 15.12
CA GLY A 276 3.79 -10.23 15.40
C GLY A 276 4.87 -10.36 14.34
N GLY A 277 5.33 -9.24 13.76
CA GLY A 277 6.37 -9.21 12.72
C GLY A 277 5.87 -9.46 11.29
N LYS A 278 4.55 -9.47 11.06
CA LYS A 278 3.97 -9.55 9.70
C LYS A 278 3.90 -8.18 9.01
N GLY A 279 3.97 -7.11 9.79
CA GLY A 279 3.86 -5.72 9.34
C GLY A 279 2.43 -5.20 9.40
N SER A 280 2.26 -4.07 10.09
CA SER A 280 1.04 -3.25 10.04
C SER A 280 0.72 -2.86 8.60
N ILE A 281 -0.58 -2.80 8.29
CA ILE A 281 -1.07 -2.39 6.98
C ILE A 281 -1.59 -0.95 7.09
N PHE A 282 -0.92 0.00 6.45
CA PHE A 282 -1.35 1.40 6.41
C PHE A 282 -2.06 1.67 5.08
N ILE A 283 -3.34 2.01 5.12
CA ILE A 283 -4.14 2.43 3.96
C ILE A 283 -4.22 3.95 3.99
N TRP A 284 -3.97 4.59 2.85
CA TRP A 284 -3.96 6.04 2.75
C TRP A 284 -4.82 6.54 1.59
N ALA A 285 -5.61 7.59 1.80
CA ALA A 285 -6.24 8.29 0.69
C ALA A 285 -5.19 9.08 -0.11
N SER A 286 -5.34 9.16 -1.43
CA SER A 286 -4.34 9.82 -2.29
C SER A 286 -4.40 11.35 -2.33
N GLY A 287 -5.31 11.99 -1.59
CA GLY A 287 -5.57 13.43 -1.62
C GLY A 287 -6.74 13.84 -2.52
N ASN A 288 -7.23 15.06 -2.30
CA ASN A 288 -8.40 15.67 -2.96
C ASN A 288 -8.05 16.94 -3.77
N GLY A 289 -6.76 17.19 -4.03
CA GLY A 289 -6.26 18.40 -4.70
C GLY A 289 -6.38 18.43 -6.22
N GLY A 290 -7.15 17.54 -6.86
CA GLY A 290 -7.16 17.45 -8.33
C GLY A 290 -7.71 18.70 -9.02
N ARG A 291 -8.65 19.42 -8.39
CA ARG A 291 -9.12 20.75 -8.85
C ARG A 291 -8.00 21.80 -8.85
N GLU A 292 -7.08 21.73 -7.89
CA GLU A 292 -5.95 22.65 -7.75
C GLU A 292 -4.72 22.19 -8.55
N HIS A 293 -4.88 21.13 -9.36
CA HIS A 293 -3.81 20.50 -10.15
C HIS A 293 -2.67 19.92 -9.30
N ASP A 294 -3.00 19.43 -8.12
CA ASP A 294 -2.03 18.78 -7.23
C ASP A 294 -1.53 17.44 -7.78
N ASN A 295 -0.39 16.99 -7.26
CA ASN A 295 0.20 15.69 -7.55
C ASN A 295 0.54 14.97 -6.26
N CYS A 296 -0.08 13.81 -6.04
CA CYS A 296 0.11 13.03 -4.82
C CYS A 296 1.56 12.58 -4.56
N ASN A 297 2.49 12.65 -5.52
CA ASN A 297 3.92 12.43 -5.19
C ASN A 297 4.52 13.55 -4.31
N CYS A 298 3.86 14.70 -4.21
CA CYS A 298 4.23 15.81 -3.32
C CYS A 298 3.80 15.58 -1.87
N ASP A 299 2.92 14.61 -1.63
CA ASP A 299 2.54 14.16 -0.29
C ASP A 299 3.39 12.91 0.08
N GLY A 300 4.26 13.06 1.07
CA GLY A 300 5.15 12.00 1.54
C GLY A 300 4.44 10.84 2.26
N TYR A 301 3.19 11.01 2.71
CA TYR A 301 2.40 9.92 3.29
C TYR A 301 1.89 8.99 2.20
N THR A 302 1.25 9.53 1.16
CA THR A 302 0.75 8.73 0.03
C THR A 302 1.86 8.23 -0.91
N ASN A 303 3.00 8.94 -1.00
CA ASN A 303 4.17 8.52 -1.78
C ASN A 303 5.08 7.52 -1.02
N SER A 304 4.74 7.19 0.22
CA SER A 304 5.52 6.25 1.03
C SER A 304 5.40 4.82 0.51
N ILE A 305 6.50 4.06 0.56
CA ILE A 305 6.48 2.61 0.27
C ILE A 305 5.81 1.79 1.38
N TRP A 306 5.53 2.41 2.54
CA TRP A 306 4.91 1.76 3.70
C TRP A 306 3.40 1.91 3.73
N THR A 307 2.83 2.75 2.86
CA THR A 307 1.39 2.96 2.70
C THR A 307 0.88 2.27 1.44
N LEU A 308 -0.37 1.82 1.50
CA LEU A 308 -1.15 1.37 0.36
C LEU A 308 -2.11 2.50 0.00
N SER A 309 -1.68 3.33 -0.94
CA SER A 309 -2.42 4.53 -1.35
C SER A 309 -3.57 4.19 -2.29
N ILE A 310 -4.73 4.75 -2.01
CA ILE A 310 -6.00 4.49 -2.69
C ILE A 310 -6.55 5.80 -3.26
N SER A 311 -6.91 5.78 -4.54
CA SER A 311 -7.62 6.86 -5.22
C SER A 311 -9.08 6.50 -5.46
N SER A 312 -9.87 7.49 -5.87
CA SER A 312 -11.32 7.37 -6.05
C SER A 312 -11.73 7.18 -7.52
N THR A 313 -12.92 6.62 -7.73
CA THR A 313 -13.62 6.63 -9.01
C THR A 313 -15.10 6.96 -8.80
N SER A 314 -15.72 7.63 -9.76
CA SER A 314 -17.15 7.96 -9.68
C SER A 314 -18.02 6.71 -9.84
N GLN A 315 -19.33 6.86 -9.57
CA GLN A 315 -20.32 5.82 -9.82
C GLN A 315 -20.33 5.35 -11.29
N GLU A 316 -19.91 6.19 -12.22
CA GLU A 316 -19.83 5.92 -13.66
C GLU A 316 -18.44 5.42 -14.10
N GLY A 317 -17.52 5.15 -13.16
CA GLY A 317 -16.16 4.73 -13.46
C GLY A 317 -15.28 5.82 -14.06
N GLN A 318 -15.62 7.09 -13.80
CA GLN A 318 -14.81 8.23 -14.25
C GLN A 318 -13.83 8.67 -13.15
N VAL A 319 -12.81 9.43 -13.56
CA VAL A 319 -11.85 10.05 -12.63
C VAL A 319 -12.52 11.28 -11.99
N PRO A 320 -12.69 11.31 -10.65
CA PRO A 320 -13.15 12.50 -9.94
C PRO A 320 -12.05 13.57 -9.90
N TRP A 321 -12.44 14.82 -9.66
CA TRP A 321 -11.55 15.97 -9.53
C TRP A 321 -10.99 16.10 -8.12
#